data_AF-A0A8T4T1K8-F1
#
_entry.id   AF-A0A8T4T1K8-F1
#
_cell.length_a   1.000
_cell.length_b   1.000
_cell.length_c   1.000
_cell.angle_alpha   90.00
_cell.angle_beta   90.00
_cell.angle_gamma   90.00
#
_symmetry.space_group_name_H-M   'P 1'
#
loop_
_entity.id
_entity.type
_entity.pdbx_description
1 polymer ?
#
loop_
_entity_poly.entity_id
_entity_poly.type
_entity_poly.pdbx_seq_one_letter_code
_entity_poly.pdbx_strand_id
1 'polypeptide(L)'
;MKKGFFFSLDGFMAITLFILILVSMYLFFINSRSLDQQYYFSEDLFDVFSDVKISELDYSTYGTVFDFIVDRKINDTDLTISEQIIDFALAENNEDAAAFIQDLTNGLFDNRFGVAFELQDEIYSTASERNALVARRRLLSG
;
A
#
# COMPACT_ATOMS: atom_id res chain seq x y z
N MET A 1 -17.97 -53.10 -28.30
CA MET A 1 -18.55 -52.19 -27.28
C MET A 1 -17.52 -51.70 -26.26
N LYS A 2 -16.71 -52.56 -25.62
CA LYS A 2 -15.71 -52.13 -24.60
C LYS A 2 -14.74 -51.04 -25.07
N LYS A 3 -14.23 -51.09 -26.32
CA LYS A 3 -13.31 -50.08 -26.87
C LYS A 3 -13.92 -48.69 -27.07
N GLY A 4 -15.21 -48.62 -27.43
CA GLY A 4 -15.91 -47.33 -27.60
C GLY A 4 -16.14 -46.64 -26.27
N PHE A 5 -16.38 -47.41 -25.20
CA PHE A 5 -16.50 -46.90 -23.85
C PHE A 5 -15.19 -46.25 -23.36
N PHE A 6 -14.04 -46.91 -23.60
CA PHE A 6 -12.73 -46.32 -23.27
C PHE A 6 -12.42 -45.07 -24.10
N PHE A 7 -12.77 -45.04 -25.39
CA PHE A 7 -12.61 -43.85 -26.22
C PHE A 7 -13.46 -42.67 -25.73
N SER A 8 -14.72 -42.91 -25.33
CA SER A 8 -15.59 -41.88 -24.76
C SER A 8 -15.13 -41.43 -23.38
N LEU A 9 -14.60 -42.33 -22.55
CA LEU A 9 -14.02 -42.01 -21.24
C LEU A 9 -12.79 -41.12 -21.39
N ASP A 10 -11.87 -41.46 -22.30
CA ASP A 10 -10.66 -40.69 -22.56
C ASP A 10 -11.01 -39.30 -23.10
N GLY A 11 -11.99 -39.20 -24.00
CA GLY A 11 -12.50 -37.93 -24.50
C GLY A 11 -13.13 -37.07 -23.39
N PHE A 12 -13.90 -37.68 -22.49
CA PHE A 12 -14.47 -36.98 -21.34
C PHE A 12 -13.37 -36.45 -20.40
N MET A 13 -12.38 -37.28 -20.07
CA MET A 13 -11.25 -36.90 -19.23
C MET A 13 -10.44 -35.75 -19.86
N ALA A 14 -10.22 -35.79 -21.17
CA ALA A 14 -9.53 -34.72 -21.90
C ALA A 14 -10.30 -33.39 -21.84
N ILE A 15 -11.62 -33.42 -22.01
CA ILE A 15 -12.47 -32.22 -21.91
C ILE A 15 -12.45 -31.66 -20.48
N THR A 16 -12.57 -32.51 -19.46
CA THR A 16 -12.51 -32.07 -18.06
C THR A 16 -11.17 -31.43 -17.74
N LEU A 17 -10.06 -32.03 -18.18
CA LEU A 17 -8.72 -31.46 -18.02
C LEU A 17 -8.59 -30.11 -18.72
N PHE A 18 -9.11 -29.99 -19.94
CA PHE A 18 -9.10 -28.73 -20.68
C PHE A 18 -9.87 -27.62 -19.96
N ILE A 19 -11.05 -27.93 -19.44
CA ILE A 19 -11.86 -26.98 -18.65
C ILE A 19 -11.12 -26.58 -17.38
N LEU A 20 -10.51 -27.54 -16.66
CA LEU A 20 -9.74 -27.25 -15.45
C LEU A 20 -8.57 -26.30 -15.74
N ILE A 21 -7.84 -26.52 -16.84
CA ILE A 21 -6.75 -25.62 -17.26
C ILE A 21 -7.28 -24.21 -17.52
N LEU A 22 -8.40 -24.06 -18.25
CA LEU A 22 -8.99 -22.76 -18.52
C LEU A 22 -9.44 -22.05 -17.23
N VAL A 23 -10.07 -22.78 -16.30
CA VAL A 23 -10.47 -22.25 -15.00
C VAL A 23 -9.24 -21.83 -14.18
N SER A 24 -8.19 -22.64 -14.16
CA SER A 24 -6.94 -22.31 -13.47
C SER A 24 -6.26 -21.08 -14.07
N MET A 25 -6.21 -20.96 -15.40
CA MET A 25 -5.67 -19.77 -16.07
C MET A 25 -6.50 -18.52 -15.77
N TYR A 26 -7.83 -18.63 -15.80
CA TYR A 26 -8.74 -17.53 -15.47
C TYR A 26 -8.58 -17.07 -14.02
N LEU A 27 -8.55 -18.02 -13.07
CA LEU A 27 -8.32 -17.72 -11.66
C LEU A 27 -6.92 -17.14 -11.43
N PHE A 28 -5.90 -17.62 -12.13
CA PHE A 28 -4.55 -17.08 -12.03
C PHE A 28 -4.49 -15.64 -12.54
N PHE A 29 -5.05 -15.36 -13.72
CA PHE A 29 -5.03 -14.02 -14.31
C PHE A 29 -5.82 -12.98 -13.50
N ILE A 30 -6.93 -13.39 -12.85
CA ILE A 30 -7.70 -12.51 -11.98
C ILE A 30 -7.01 -12.28 -10.64
N ASN A 31 -6.35 -13.31 -10.10
CA ASN A 31 -5.68 -13.21 -8.80
C ASN A 31 -4.24 -12.71 -8.90
N SER A 32 -3.63 -12.72 -10.07
CA SER A 32 -2.42 -11.95 -10.37
C SER A 32 -2.81 -10.48 -10.42
N ARG A 33 -3.02 -9.88 -9.23
CA ARG A 33 -3.00 -8.43 -9.08
C ARG A 33 -1.72 -7.93 -9.75
N SER A 34 -1.80 -6.81 -10.46
CA SER A 34 -0.64 -6.14 -11.04
C SER A 34 0.30 -5.72 -9.90
N LEU A 35 1.21 -6.61 -9.52
CA LEU A 35 2.32 -6.34 -8.60
C LEU A 35 3.06 -5.09 -9.06
N ASP A 36 3.18 -4.91 -10.38
CA ASP A 36 3.77 -3.74 -11.02
C ASP A 36 3.08 -2.43 -10.61
N GLN A 37 1.75 -2.38 -10.59
CA GLN A 37 1.04 -1.13 -10.26
C GLN A 37 1.14 -0.76 -8.78
N GLN A 38 1.13 -1.75 -7.87
CA GLN A 38 1.38 -1.50 -6.45
C GLN A 38 2.82 -1.07 -6.19
N TYR A 39 3.76 -1.57 -7.01
CA TYR A 39 5.17 -1.19 -6.95
C TYR A 39 5.38 0.27 -7.35
N TYR A 40 4.86 0.70 -8.51
CA TYR A 40 4.94 2.10 -8.94
C TYR A 40 4.27 3.04 -7.93
N PHE A 41 3.14 2.63 -7.36
CA PHE A 41 2.46 3.45 -6.37
C PHE A 41 3.26 3.64 -5.08
N SER A 42 3.91 2.58 -4.59
CA SER A 42 4.80 2.69 -3.42
C SER A 42 6.03 3.55 -3.71
N GLU A 43 6.52 3.56 -4.95
CA GLU A 43 7.62 4.43 -5.39
C GLU A 43 7.17 5.89 -5.47
N ASP A 44 6.04 6.16 -6.12
CA ASP A 44 5.48 7.50 -6.25
C ASP A 44 5.16 8.11 -4.87
N LEU A 45 4.51 7.36 -3.97
CA LEU A 45 4.24 7.83 -2.61
C LEU A 45 5.52 8.14 -1.86
N PHE A 46 6.52 7.28 -1.98
CA PHE A 46 7.79 7.48 -1.29
C PHE A 46 8.54 8.70 -1.81
N ASP A 47 8.54 8.92 -3.13
CA ASP A 47 9.18 10.07 -3.76
C ASP A 47 8.45 11.37 -3.36
N VAL A 48 7.12 11.39 -3.41
CA VAL A 48 6.33 12.54 -2.93
C VAL A 48 6.63 12.83 -1.46
N PHE A 49 6.68 11.80 -0.61
CA PHE A 49 6.91 12.01 0.82
C PHE A 49 8.35 12.44 1.11
N SER A 50 9.30 12.09 0.25
CA SER A 50 10.72 12.47 0.39
C SER A 50 11.03 13.86 -0.16
N ASP A 51 10.23 14.38 -1.08
CA ASP A 51 10.52 15.64 -1.78
C ASP A 51 9.62 16.81 -1.34
N VAL A 52 8.35 16.53 -0.99
CA VAL A 52 7.37 17.57 -0.63
C VAL A 52 7.56 18.01 0.82
N LYS A 53 7.70 19.32 1.01
CA LYS A 53 7.77 19.95 2.33
C LYS A 53 6.39 20.14 2.95
N ILE A 54 6.33 20.16 4.28
CA ILE A 54 5.08 20.46 5.00
C ILE A 54 4.50 21.82 4.59
N SER A 55 5.37 22.81 4.39
CA SER A 55 5.00 24.15 3.93
C SER A 55 4.37 24.22 2.54
N GLU A 56 4.52 23.18 1.71
CA GLU A 56 3.95 23.10 0.37
C GLU A 56 2.54 22.47 0.36
N LEU A 57 2.07 21.97 1.51
CA LEU A 57 0.76 21.36 1.64
C LEU A 57 -0.36 22.41 1.68
N ASP A 58 -1.47 22.12 1.02
CA ASP A 58 -2.69 22.90 1.16
C ASP A 58 -3.41 22.51 2.46
N TYR A 59 -3.20 23.32 3.50
CA TYR A 59 -3.80 23.11 4.82
C TYR A 59 -5.34 23.15 4.83
N SER A 60 -5.99 23.65 3.79
CA SER A 60 -7.46 23.55 3.68
C SER A 60 -7.93 22.12 3.41
N THR A 61 -7.05 21.29 2.85
CA THR A 61 -7.30 19.87 2.55
C THR A 61 -6.83 18.97 3.70
N TYR A 62 -5.71 19.31 4.35
CA TYR A 62 -5.07 18.50 5.40
C TYR A 62 -5.27 19.12 6.79
N GLY A 63 -6.47 18.93 7.34
CA GLY A 63 -6.89 19.57 8.59
C GLY A 63 -6.09 19.10 9.82
N THR A 64 -5.71 17.82 9.87
CA THR A 64 -4.91 17.30 10.99
C THR A 64 -3.48 17.83 10.94
N VAL A 65 -2.92 18.00 9.74
CA VAL A 65 -1.61 18.66 9.57
C VAL A 65 -1.66 20.10 10.08
N PHE A 66 -2.72 20.83 9.76
CA PHE A 66 -2.92 22.19 10.27
C PHE A 66 -3.00 22.23 11.79
N ASP A 67 -3.79 21.34 12.40
CA ASP A 67 -3.91 21.23 13.85
C ASP A 67 -2.55 20.94 14.51
N PHE A 68 -1.72 20.09 13.90
CA PHE A 68 -0.38 19.78 14.42
C PHE A 68 0.58 20.97 14.37
N ILE A 69 0.45 21.86 13.39
CA ILE A 69 1.21 23.10 13.32
C ILE A 69 0.73 24.07 14.41
N VAL A 70 -0.58 24.22 14.59
CA VAL A 70 -1.18 25.10 15.60
C VAL A 70 -0.82 24.65 17.02
N ASP A 71 -0.88 23.35 17.28
CA ASP A 71 -0.55 22.72 18.56
C ASP A 71 0.96 22.62 18.83
N ARG A 72 1.79 23.10 17.90
CA ARG A 72 3.27 23.04 17.96
C ARG A 72 3.84 21.63 18.06
N LYS A 73 3.11 20.66 17.52
CA LYS A 73 3.60 19.30 17.30
C LYS A 73 4.54 19.26 16.09
N ILE A 74 4.24 20.06 15.06
CA ILE A 74 5.14 20.36 13.94
C ILE A 74 5.74 21.74 14.18
N ASN A 75 7.05 21.78 14.44
CA ASN A 75 7.76 23.04 14.72
C ASN A 75 8.54 23.56 13.50
N ASP A 76 8.86 22.70 12.55
CA ASP A 76 9.61 23.03 11.35
C ASP A 76 8.82 22.60 10.12
N THR A 77 8.30 23.58 9.36
CA THR A 77 7.54 23.31 8.13
C THR A 77 8.44 23.20 6.89
N ASP A 78 9.75 23.41 7.05
CA ASP A 78 10.72 23.18 5.98
C ASP A 78 11.12 21.70 5.84
N LEU A 79 10.76 20.86 6.82
CA LEU A 79 10.91 19.41 6.74
C LEU A 79 10.02 18.83 5.64
N THR A 80 10.52 17.77 5.02
CA THR A 80 9.73 16.91 4.14
C THR A 80 8.75 16.07 4.94
N ILE A 81 7.71 15.55 4.28
CA ILE A 81 6.74 14.64 4.91
C ILE A 81 7.46 13.45 5.58
N SER A 82 8.45 12.87 4.90
CA SER A 82 9.22 11.72 5.40
C SER A 82 10.06 12.06 6.63
N GLU A 83 10.69 13.24 6.64
CA GLU A 83 11.45 13.73 7.80
C GLU A 83 10.52 14.00 8.98
N GLN A 84 9.34 14.57 8.75
CA GLN A 84 8.37 14.81 9.81
C GLN A 84 7.83 13.49 10.42
N ILE A 85 7.66 12.44 9.60
CA ILE A 85 7.31 11.10 10.10
C ILE A 85 8.43 10.55 10.99
N ILE A 86 9.69 10.74 10.59
CA ILE A 86 10.86 10.35 11.40
C ILE A 86 10.90 11.15 12.71
N ASP A 87 10.63 12.46 12.68
CA ASP A 87 10.60 13.29 13.88
C ASP A 87 9.54 12.82 14.88
N PHE A 88 8.34 12.43 14.42
CA PHE A 88 7.33 11.84 15.30
C PHE A 88 7.78 10.49 15.88
N ALA A 89 8.43 9.65 15.08
CA ALA A 89 8.96 8.38 15.54
C ALA A 89 10.09 8.55 16.58
N LEU A 90 11.01 9.49 16.35
CA LEU A 90 12.09 9.83 17.29
C LEU A 90 11.57 10.45 18.60
N ALA A 91 10.40 11.08 18.55
CA ALA A 91 9.70 11.60 19.72
C ALA A 91 8.81 10.56 20.44
N GLU A 92 8.83 9.29 20.02
CA GLU A 92 7.97 8.20 20.53
C GLU A 92 6.46 8.50 20.45
N ASN A 93 6.05 9.34 19.49
CA ASN A 93 4.68 9.83 19.37
C ASN A 93 3.92 9.11 18.25
N ASN A 94 3.67 7.83 18.48
CA ASN A 94 3.16 6.92 17.45
C ASN A 94 1.72 7.22 17.01
N GLU A 95 0.92 7.80 17.90
CA GLU A 95 -0.46 8.21 17.59
C GLU A 95 -0.48 9.39 16.62
N ASP A 96 0.37 10.39 16.84
CA ASP A 96 0.47 11.55 15.95
C ASP A 96 1.07 11.17 14.59
N ALA A 97 2.07 10.27 14.55
CA ALA A 97 2.60 9.73 13.29
C ALA A 97 1.51 9.01 12.47
N ALA A 98 0.70 8.16 13.12
CA ALA A 98 -0.39 7.45 12.46
C ALA A 98 -1.48 8.40 11.95
N ALA A 99 -1.88 9.38 12.76
CA ALA A 99 -2.86 10.40 12.37
C ALA A 99 -2.35 11.28 11.22
N PHE A 100 -1.07 11.64 11.23
CA PHE A 100 -0.41 12.39 10.17
C PHE A 100 -0.42 11.64 8.84
N ILE A 101 0.01 10.37 8.84
CA ILE A 101 -0.01 9.52 7.65
C ILE A 101 -1.45 9.32 7.17
N GLN A 102 -2.40 9.14 8.08
CA GLN A 102 -3.80 8.97 7.72
C GLN A 102 -4.38 10.20 7.04
N ASP A 103 -4.12 11.41 7.52
CA ASP A 103 -4.62 12.65 6.91
C ASP A 103 -4.03 12.86 5.50
N LEU A 104 -2.72 12.62 5.34
CA LEU A 104 -2.04 12.73 4.04
C LEU A 104 -2.50 11.71 3.01
N THR A 105 -2.89 10.52 3.47
CA THR A 105 -3.31 9.43 2.60
C THR A 105 -4.82 9.33 2.42
N ASN A 106 -5.60 10.13 3.17
CA ASN A 106 -7.05 10.12 3.10
C ASN A 106 -7.52 10.50 1.70
N GLY A 107 -8.32 9.63 1.08
CA GLY A 107 -8.85 9.85 -0.27
C GLY A 107 -7.85 9.63 -1.42
N LEU A 108 -6.58 9.32 -1.15
CA LEU A 108 -5.61 8.93 -2.20
C LEU A 108 -5.89 7.52 -2.72
N PHE A 109 -6.47 6.65 -1.90
CA PHE A 109 -6.82 5.29 -2.27
C PHE A 109 -8.14 4.84 -1.65
N ASP A 110 -8.69 3.80 -2.24
CA ASP A 110 -9.83 3.08 -1.69
C ASP A 110 -9.44 2.43 -0.34
N ASN A 111 -10.31 2.52 0.68
CA ASN A 111 -10.11 1.99 2.03
C ASN A 111 -9.74 0.49 2.09
N ARG A 112 -9.85 -0.21 0.97
CA ARG A 112 -9.34 -1.58 0.78
C ARG A 112 -7.81 -1.69 0.78
N PHE A 113 -7.09 -0.58 0.62
CA PHE A 113 -5.62 -0.51 0.65
C PHE A 113 -5.17 0.24 1.90
N GLY A 114 -4.13 -0.26 2.56
CA GLY A 114 -3.47 0.44 3.66
C GLY A 114 -2.08 0.89 3.22
N VAL A 115 -1.62 2.00 3.80
CA VAL A 115 -0.23 2.45 3.68
C VAL A 115 0.41 2.25 5.04
N ALA A 116 1.62 1.69 5.03
CA ALA A 116 2.41 1.47 6.22
C ALA A 116 3.81 2.04 6.01
N PHE A 117 4.27 2.83 6.98
CA PHE A 117 5.65 3.27 7.09
C PHE A 117 6.32 2.44 8.17
N GLU A 118 7.35 1.69 7.78
CA GLU A 118 8.15 0.89 8.70
C GLU A 118 9.45 1.64 9.00
N LEU A 119 9.65 2.00 10.26
CA LEU A 119 10.87 2.63 10.75
C LEU A 119 11.50 1.72 11.79
N GLN A 120 12.66 1.15 11.45
CA GLN A 120 13.33 0.12 12.25
C GLN A 120 12.43 -1.10 12.51
N ASP A 121 11.79 -1.18 13.69
CA ASP A 121 10.89 -2.25 14.11
C ASP A 121 9.46 -1.75 14.41
N GLU A 122 9.19 -0.46 14.19
CA GLU A 122 7.85 0.14 14.39
C GLU A 122 7.13 0.35 13.05
N ILE A 123 5.85 -0.01 13.01
CA ILE A 123 5.00 0.11 11.83
C ILE A 123 3.90 1.13 12.11
N TYR A 124 3.91 2.20 11.35
CA TYR A 124 2.87 3.22 11.33
C TYR A 124 1.95 2.96 10.15
N SER A 125 0.76 2.42 10.39
CA SER A 125 -0.13 1.96 9.32
C SER A 125 -1.52 2.57 9.39
N THR A 126 -2.11 2.82 8.22
CA THR A 126 -3.55 3.03 8.10
C THR A 126 -4.31 1.71 8.14
N ALA A 127 -5.59 1.74 8.56
CA ALA A 127 -6.43 0.54 8.60
C ALA A 127 -6.63 -0.04 7.19
N SER A 128 -6.56 -1.37 7.06
CA SER A 128 -6.79 -2.07 5.77
C SER A 128 -7.60 -3.35 5.95
N GLU A 129 -8.46 -3.64 4.97
CA GLU A 129 -9.25 -4.88 4.89
C GLU A 129 -8.50 -6.05 4.22
N ARG A 130 -7.28 -5.86 3.67
CA ARG A 130 -6.53 -6.92 2.96
C ARG A 130 -5.03 -6.94 3.24
N ASN A 131 -4.52 -8.13 3.57
CA ASN A 131 -3.09 -8.42 3.82
C ASN A 131 -2.29 -8.66 2.51
N ALA A 132 -2.19 -7.66 1.64
CA ALA A 132 -1.21 -7.69 0.55
C ALA A 132 -0.16 -6.60 0.81
N LEU A 133 1.01 -7.00 1.32
CA LEU A 133 2.12 -6.10 1.62
C LEU A 133 2.99 -5.94 0.37
N VAL A 134 3.10 -4.70 -0.10
CA VAL A 134 4.14 -4.28 -1.06
C VAL A 134 4.90 -3.16 -0.37
N ALA A 135 6.20 -3.36 -0.17
CA ALA A 135 7.03 -2.46 0.62
C ALA A 135 8.28 -2.06 -0.17
N ARG A 136 8.74 -0.82 0.05
CA ARG A 136 10.02 -0.32 -0.45
C ARG A 136 10.79 0.31 0.70
N ARG A 137 12.11 0.07 0.72
CA ARG A 137 13.03 0.57 1.74
C ARG A 137 14.08 1.44 1.07
N ARG A 138 14.30 2.65 1.59
CA ARG A 138 15.43 3.51 1.24
C ARG A 138 16.17 3.86 2.53
N LEU A 139 17.50 3.87 2.44
CA LEU A 139 18.34 4.41 3.51
C LEU A 139 18.35 5.93 3.36
N LEU A 140 17.74 6.64 4.30
CA LEU A 140 17.88 8.08 4.44
C LEU A 140 19.12 8.32 5.31
N SER A 141 20.16 8.93 4.75
CA SER A 141 21.33 9.38 5.51
C SER A 141 21.19 10.86 5.80
N GLY A 142 21.02 11.21 7.08
CA GLY A 142 21.23 12.57 7.58
C GLY A 142 22.71 12.87 7.76
#